data_AF-A0A545UJH2-F1
#
_entry.id   AF-A0A545UJH2-F1
#
_cell.length_a   1.000
_cell.length_b   1.000
_cell.length_c   1.000
_cell.angle_alpha   90.00
_cell.angle_beta   90.00
_cell.angle_gamma   90.00
#
_symmetry.space_group_name_H-M   'P 1'
#
loop_
_entity.id
_entity.type
_entity.pdbx_description
1 polymer ?
#
loop_
_entity_poly.entity_id
_entity_poly.type
_entity_poly.pdbx_seq_one_letter_code
_entity_poly.pdbx_strand_id
1 'polypeptide(L)'
;MKLLTSALFILMFTGNLSATNFDYQSIAKRYKGTSLVADKFKNAKMQGECLVGLKQLNFRKKDDFDPIAEWSTYRSNSLLEQYSPCEVLVMMETAQVELRKNK
;
A
#
# COMPACT_ATOMS: atom_id res chain seq x y z
N MET A 1 -23.27 -10.39 53.68
CA MET A 1 -22.06 -10.90 53.00
C MET A 1 -22.30 -11.13 51.50
N LYS A 2 -22.89 -10.15 50.78
CA LYS A 2 -23.24 -10.26 49.34
C LYS A 2 -22.62 -9.15 48.46
N LEU A 3 -21.80 -8.27 49.05
CA LEU A 3 -21.22 -7.11 48.35
C LEU A 3 -19.77 -7.31 47.93
N LEU A 4 -19.09 -8.36 48.41
CA LEU A 4 -17.66 -8.62 48.11
C LEU A 4 -17.44 -9.46 46.84
N THR A 5 -18.46 -10.15 46.33
CA THR A 5 -18.32 -11.02 45.16
C THR A 5 -18.44 -10.28 43.82
N SER A 6 -18.93 -9.03 43.81
CA SER A 6 -19.10 -8.26 42.56
C SER A 6 -17.88 -7.47 42.11
N ALA A 7 -16.84 -7.32 42.95
CA ALA A 7 -15.65 -6.54 42.60
C ALA A 7 -14.56 -7.38 41.87
N LEU A 8 -14.59 -8.72 42.01
CA LEU A 8 -13.53 -9.58 41.48
C LEU A 8 -13.70 -9.92 39.98
N PHE A 9 -14.89 -9.71 39.41
CA PHE A 9 -15.18 -10.07 38.01
C PHE A 9 -14.76 -9.00 36.99
N ILE A 10 -14.50 -7.77 37.44
CA ILE A 10 -14.15 -6.64 36.55
C ILE A 10 -12.64 -6.55 36.27
N LEU A 11 -11.80 -7.21 37.08
CA LEU A 11 -10.34 -7.17 36.94
C LEU A 11 -9.75 -8.16 35.92
N MET A 12 -10.56 -9.02 35.31
CA MET A 12 -10.07 -10.04 34.36
C MET A 12 -10.12 -9.62 32.89
N PHE A 13 -10.64 -8.42 32.58
CA PHE A 13 -10.82 -7.97 31.19
C PHE A 13 -9.87 -6.86 30.73
N THR A 14 -8.81 -6.56 31.48
CA THR A 14 -7.70 -5.72 30.99
C THR A 14 -6.62 -6.60 30.36
N GLY A 15 -7.01 -7.41 29.37
CA GLY A 15 -6.05 -7.98 28.44
C GLY A 15 -5.45 -6.82 27.65
N ASN A 16 -4.19 -6.49 27.91
CA ASN A 16 -3.44 -5.51 27.14
C ASN A 16 -3.47 -5.93 25.66
N LEU A 17 -4.41 -5.37 24.90
CA LEU A 17 -4.35 -5.36 23.45
C LEU A 17 -3.18 -4.45 23.08
N SER A 18 -1.97 -5.00 23.14
CA SER A 18 -0.80 -4.33 22.61
C SER A 18 -0.98 -4.32 21.10
N ALA A 19 -1.58 -3.25 20.58
CA ALA A 19 -1.73 -3.03 19.15
C ALA A 19 -0.33 -3.09 18.53
N THR A 20 -0.01 -4.23 17.91
CA THR A 20 1.26 -4.38 17.21
C THR A 20 1.21 -3.50 15.99
N ASN A 21 1.87 -2.35 16.05
CA ASN A 21 2.04 -1.49 14.88
C ASN A 21 2.82 -2.25 13.80
N PHE A 22 2.19 -2.42 12.63
CA PHE A 22 2.74 -3.09 11.46
C PHE A 22 3.44 -2.11 10.51
N ASP A 23 3.75 -0.90 10.97
CA ASP A 23 4.58 0.01 10.20
C ASP A 23 6.03 -0.50 10.14
N TYR A 24 6.71 -0.16 9.05
CA TYR A 24 8.08 -0.62 8.79
C TYR A 24 9.06 -0.20 9.90
N GLN A 25 8.91 0.98 10.49
CA GLN A 25 9.85 1.46 11.53
C GLN A 25 9.72 0.63 12.81
N SER A 26 8.50 0.27 13.19
CA SER A 26 8.24 -0.63 14.32
C SER A 26 8.74 -2.05 14.07
N ILE A 27 8.65 -2.56 12.83
CA ILE A 27 9.16 -3.88 12.45
C ILE A 27 10.70 -3.89 12.40
N ALA A 28 11.32 -2.91 11.76
CA ALA A 28 12.78 -2.81 11.62
C ALA A 28 13.48 -2.69 12.98
N LYS A 29 12.85 -2.04 13.97
CA LYS A 29 13.36 -1.99 15.35
C LYS A 29 13.35 -3.36 16.05
N ARG A 30 12.34 -4.19 15.79
CA ARG A 30 12.21 -5.54 16.35
C ARG A 30 13.18 -6.53 15.71
N TYR A 31 13.48 -6.37 14.42
CA TYR A 31 14.34 -7.26 13.65
C TYR A 31 15.57 -6.53 13.11
N LYS A 32 16.53 -6.23 13.99
CA LYS A 32 17.71 -5.40 13.68
C LYS A 32 18.61 -5.93 12.54
N GLY A 33 18.51 -7.21 12.17
CA GLY A 33 19.27 -7.82 11.06
C GLY A 33 18.57 -7.80 9.69
N THR A 34 17.28 -7.41 9.64
CA THR A 34 16.49 -7.39 8.40
C THR A 34 16.10 -5.97 7.97
N SER A 35 16.58 -4.95 8.68
CA SER A 35 16.36 -3.55 8.27
C SER A 35 17.10 -3.28 6.96
N LEU A 36 16.39 -2.67 6.01
CA LEU A 36 16.98 -2.12 4.80
C LEU A 36 17.99 -1.02 5.15
N VAL A 37 19.08 -1.00 4.38
CA VAL A 37 20.03 0.13 4.35
C VAL A 37 19.32 1.37 3.80
N ALA A 38 19.74 2.57 4.23
CA ALA A 38 19.07 3.84 3.96
C ALA A 38 18.68 4.03 2.48
N ASP A 39 19.58 3.75 1.54
CA ASP A 39 19.30 3.91 0.10
C ASP A 39 18.25 2.93 -0.42
N LYS A 40 18.28 1.68 0.05
CA LYS A 40 17.26 0.68 -0.30
C LYS A 40 15.90 1.06 0.26
N PHE A 41 15.85 1.61 1.48
CA PHE A 41 14.63 2.12 2.08
C PHE A 41 14.06 3.32 1.31
N LYS A 42 14.93 4.29 0.95
CA LYS A 42 14.55 5.45 0.15
C LYS A 42 14.02 5.04 -1.22
N ASN A 43 14.70 4.11 -1.89
CA ASN A 43 14.26 3.57 -3.18
C ASN A 43 12.90 2.88 -3.04
N ALA A 44 12.72 1.97 -2.08
CA ALA A 44 11.44 1.30 -1.86
C ALA A 44 10.29 2.27 -1.58
N LYS A 45 10.55 3.34 -0.82
CA LYS A 45 9.55 4.40 -0.57
C LYS A 45 9.14 5.10 -1.87
N MET A 46 10.11 5.49 -2.69
CA MET A 46 9.89 6.14 -3.98
C MET A 46 9.11 5.22 -4.95
N GLN A 47 9.45 3.92 -5.00
CA GLN A 47 8.69 2.95 -5.80
C GLN A 47 7.24 2.81 -5.30
N GLY A 48 7.02 2.87 -3.98
CA GLY A 48 5.68 2.91 -3.39
C GLY A 48 4.88 4.15 -3.79
N GLU A 49 5.51 5.32 -3.87
CA GLU A 49 4.88 6.54 -4.37
C GLU A 49 4.47 6.40 -5.85
N CYS A 50 5.31 5.77 -6.67
CA CYS A 50 4.99 5.50 -8.08
C CYS A 50 3.81 4.52 -8.26
N LEU A 51 3.68 3.51 -7.40
CA LEU A 51 2.50 2.62 -7.41
C LEU A 51 1.19 3.37 -7.13
N VAL A 52 1.23 4.40 -6.27
CA VAL A 52 0.05 5.26 -6.04
C VAL A 52 -0.29 6.06 -7.31
N GLY A 53 0.71 6.58 -8.01
CA GLY A 53 0.52 7.24 -9.31
C GLY A 53 -0.12 6.31 -10.35
N LEU A 54 0.37 5.08 -10.49
CA LEU A 54 -0.20 4.08 -11.40
C LEU A 54 -1.67 3.81 -11.10
N LYS A 55 -2.02 3.68 -9.81
CA LYS A 55 -3.41 3.54 -9.39
C LYS A 55 -4.26 4.72 -9.85
N GLN A 56 -3.78 5.95 -9.68
CA GLN A 56 -4.53 7.15 -10.09
C GLN A 56 -4.76 7.23 -11.60
N LEU A 57 -3.80 6.77 -12.41
CA LEU A 57 -3.93 6.74 -13.88
C LEU A 57 -4.97 5.72 -14.36
N ASN A 58 -5.15 4.61 -13.63
CA ASN A 58 -6.06 3.52 -13.99
C ASN A 58 -7.50 3.74 -13.52
N PHE A 59 -7.76 4.56 -12.50
CA PHE A 59 -9.13 4.82 -12.02
C PHE A 59 -9.80 5.97 -12.80
N ARG A 60 -10.50 5.63 -13.89
CA ARG A 60 -11.76 6.33 -14.20
C ARG A 60 -12.87 5.77 -13.31
N LYS A 61 -13.86 6.61 -13.00
CA LYS A 61 -14.84 6.48 -11.90
C LYS A 61 -15.32 5.03 -11.68
N LYS A 62 -15.19 4.58 -10.43
CA LYS A 62 -15.56 3.24 -9.93
C LYS A 62 -17.03 2.86 -10.08
N ASP A 63 -17.87 3.83 -10.42
CA ASP A 63 -19.32 3.69 -10.39
C ASP A 63 -19.85 2.97 -11.65
N ASP A 64 -19.02 2.86 -12.70
CA ASP A 64 -19.31 2.13 -13.93
C ASP A 64 -18.10 1.28 -14.35
N PHE A 65 -18.36 0.10 -14.93
CA PHE A 65 -17.33 -0.71 -15.57
C PHE A 65 -16.72 0.08 -16.73
N ASP A 66 -15.44 0.47 -16.61
CA ASP A 66 -14.67 1.08 -17.69
C ASP A 66 -13.72 0.01 -18.28
N PRO A 67 -14.04 -0.53 -19.48
CA PRO A 67 -13.19 -1.52 -20.14
C PRO A 67 -11.76 -1.03 -20.33
N ILE A 68 -11.54 0.29 -20.44
CA ILE A 68 -10.22 0.89 -20.62
C ILE A 68 -9.43 0.86 -19.30
N ALA A 69 -10.10 1.06 -18.15
CA ALA A 69 -9.49 1.00 -16.82
C ALA A 69 -9.05 -0.43 -16.44
N GLU A 70 -9.87 -1.43 -16.77
CA GLU A 70 -9.50 -2.84 -16.60
C GLU A 70 -8.32 -3.23 -17.49
N TRP A 71 -8.34 -2.77 -18.74
CA TRP A 71 -7.27 -3.04 -19.68
C TRP A 71 -5.95 -2.33 -19.30
N SER A 72 -6.03 -1.12 -18.76
CA SER A 72 -4.87 -0.39 -18.26
C SER A 72 -4.30 -1.02 -16.99
N THR A 73 -5.15 -1.62 -16.15
CA THR A 73 -4.74 -2.41 -14.98
C THR A 73 -4.00 -3.68 -15.40
N TYR A 74 -4.51 -4.44 -16.37
CA TYR A 74 -3.83 -5.63 -16.91
C TYR A 74 -2.45 -5.28 -17.48
N ARG A 75 -2.36 -4.20 -18.27
CA ARG A 75 -1.10 -3.73 -18.85
C ARG A 75 -0.10 -3.28 -17.79
N SER A 76 -0.57 -2.53 -16.79
CA SER A 76 0.28 -2.09 -15.68
C SER A 76 0.85 -3.28 -14.92
N ASN A 77 0.03 -4.30 -14.65
CA ASN A 77 0.48 -5.52 -13.97
C ASN A 77 1.52 -6.29 -14.79
N SER A 78 1.30 -6.46 -16.10
CA SER A 78 2.26 -7.12 -16.98
C SER A 78 3.59 -6.36 -17.11
N LEU A 79 3.55 -5.02 -17.12
CA LEU A 79 4.76 -4.20 -17.11
C LEU A 79 5.50 -4.29 -15.77
N LEU A 80 4.78 -4.38 -14.65
CA LEU A 80 5.38 -4.52 -13.31
C LEU A 80 6.09 -5.86 -13.10
N GLU A 81 5.85 -6.87 -13.94
CA GLU A 81 6.63 -8.12 -13.96
C GLU A 81 8.04 -7.92 -14.52
N GLN A 82 8.26 -6.87 -15.31
CA GLN A 82 9.50 -6.66 -16.08
C GLN A 82 10.24 -5.38 -15.69
N TYR A 83 9.53 -4.38 -15.17
CA TYR A 83 10.05 -3.04 -14.89
C TYR A 83 9.69 -2.58 -13.48
N SER A 84 10.47 -1.64 -12.94
CA SER A 84 10.18 -1.05 -11.63
C SER A 84 8.92 -0.16 -11.68
N PRO A 85 8.18 -0.02 -10.57
CA PRO A 85 6.98 0.82 -10.53
C PRO A 85 7.11 2.22 -11.12
N CYS A 86 8.24 2.89 -10.94
CA CYS A 86 8.45 4.22 -11.52
C CYS A 86 8.70 4.19 -13.03
N GLU A 87 9.38 3.18 -13.55
CA GLU A 87 9.51 3.00 -15.01
C GLU A 87 8.13 2.77 -15.63
N VAL A 88 7.32 1.91 -15.02
CA VAL A 88 5.95 1.66 -15.48
C VAL A 88 5.10 2.93 -15.39
N LEU A 89 5.21 3.72 -14.31
CA LEU A 89 4.50 4.98 -14.18
C LEU A 89 4.81 5.93 -15.35
N VAL A 90 6.10 6.15 -15.65
CA VAL A 90 6.52 7.01 -16.76
C VAL A 90 5.99 6.50 -18.10
N MET A 91 6.06 5.18 -18.35
CA MET A 91 5.51 4.58 -19.57
C MET A 91 4.01 4.84 -19.71
N MET A 92 3.25 4.68 -18.64
CA MET A 92 1.80 4.87 -18.63
C MET A 92 1.40 6.35 -18.77
N GLU A 93 2.10 7.27 -18.11
CA GLU A 93 1.91 8.71 -18.27
C GLU A 93 2.15 9.14 -19.71
N THR A 94 3.27 8.70 -20.29
CA THR A 94 3.63 8.97 -21.68
C THR A 94 2.56 8.44 -22.64
N ALA A 95 2.10 7.20 -22.45
CA ALA A 95 1.05 6.60 -23.26
C ALA A 95 -0.26 7.40 -23.20
N GLN A 96 -0.66 7.90 -22.02
CA GLN A 96 -1.85 8.73 -21.89
C GLN A 96 -1.74 10.07 -22.62
N VAL A 97 -0.57 10.71 -22.56
CA VAL A 97 -0.32 11.96 -23.29
C VAL A 97 -0.52 11.75 -24.78
N GLU A 98 0.07 10.70 -25.35
CA GLU A 98 -0.06 10.41 -26.79
C GLU A 98 -1.51 10.04 -27.18
N LEU A 99 -2.21 9.24 -26.37
CA LEU A 99 -3.62 8.91 -26.64
C LEU A 99 -4.55 10.12 -26.64
N ARG A 100 -4.24 11.15 -25.84
CA ARG A 100 -5.02 12.39 -25.78
C ARG A 100 -4.78 13.30 -26.99
N LYS A 101 -3.63 13.20 -27.66
CA LYS A 101 -3.36 13.94 -28.91
C LYS A 101 -4.18 13.43 -30.10
N ASN A 102 -4.59 12.17 -30.04
CA ASN A 102 -5.36 11.50 -31.09
C ASN A 102 -6.89 11.58 -30.87
N LYS A 103 -7.34 12.42 -29.92
CA LYS A 103 -8.76 12.74 -29.66
C LYS A 103 -9.06 14.16 -30.08
#